data_AF-W1XUK4-F1
#
_entry.id   AF-W1XUK4-F1
#
_cell.length_a   1.000
_cell.length_b   1.000
_cell.length_c   1.000
_cell.angle_alpha   90.00
_cell.angle_beta   90.00
_cell.angle_gamma   90.00
#
_symmetry.space_group_name_H-M   'P 1'
#
loop_
_entity.id
_entity.type
_entity.pdbx_description
1 polymer ?
#
loop_
_entity_poly.entity_id
_entity_poly.type
_entity_poly.pdbx_seq_one_letter_code
_entity_poly.pdbx_strand_id
1 'polypeptide(L)' 'MIAKEFENFLLQQEDTFLTPAENLAVLIDTHNADHAILLLSQMTYSRVPVVTDQKKFVGTISL' A
#
# COMPACT_ATOMS: atom_id res chain seq x y z
N MET A 1 -27.18 15.61 -11.07
CA MET A 1 -26.24 16.59 -10.51
C MET A 1 -25.53 16.12 -9.23
N ILE A 2 -25.93 14.99 -8.62
CA ILE A 2 -25.30 14.43 -7.41
C ILE A 2 -23.83 13.99 -7.62
N ALA A 3 -23.51 13.44 -8.80
CA ALA A 3 -22.18 12.87 -9.05
C ALA A 3 -21.03 13.90 -8.96
N LYS A 4 -21.27 15.13 -9.42
CA LYS A 4 -20.22 16.17 -9.50
C LYS A 4 -19.92 16.79 -8.14
N GLU A 5 -20.93 16.92 -7.29
CA GLU A 5 -20.79 17.38 -5.91
C GLU A 5 -20.09 16.31 -5.06
N PHE A 6 -20.40 15.03 -5.30
CA PHE A 6 -19.74 13.92 -4.64
C PHE A 6 -18.27 13.76 -5.04
N GLU A 7 -17.95 13.94 -6.33
CA GLU A 7 -16.57 13.96 -6.82
C GLU A 7 -15.75 15.07 -6.16
N ASN A 8 -16.29 16.28 -6.07
CA ASN A 8 -15.64 17.39 -5.38
C ASN A 8 -15.42 17.11 -3.88
N PHE A 9 -16.39 16.46 -3.22
CA PHE A 9 -16.24 16.04 -1.83
C PHE A 9 -15.13 15.00 -1.66
N LEU A 10 -15.06 14.00 -2.55
CA LEU A 10 -13.99 13.01 -2.53
C LEU A 10 -12.63 13.66 -2.76
N LEU A 11 -12.48 14.57 -3.74
CA LEU A 11 -11.22 15.28 -4.00
C LEU A 11 -10.70 16.07 -2.78
N GLN A 12 -11.60 16.60 -1.94
CA GLN A 12 -11.22 17.27 -0.69
C GLN A 12 -10.70 16.32 0.39
N GLN A 13 -10.90 15.02 0.25
CA GLN A 13 -10.48 13.98 1.19
C GLN A 13 -9.24 13.20 0.72
N GLU A 14 -8.51 13.73 -0.26
CA GLU A 14 -7.32 13.09 -0.85
C GLU A 14 -6.32 12.63 0.20
N ASP A 15 -6.02 13.47 1.18
CA ASP A 15 -5.09 13.16 2.27
C ASP A 15 -5.55 12.00 3.17
N THR A 16 -6.85 11.70 3.19
CA THR A 16 -7.43 10.64 4.02
C THR A 16 -7.36 9.28 3.33
N PHE A 17 -7.58 9.21 2.02
CA PHE A 17 -7.58 7.93 1.28
C PHE A 17 -6.25 7.61 0.59
N LEU A 18 -5.41 8.62 0.29
CA LEU A 18 -4.11 8.43 -0.32
C LEU A 18 -3.03 8.42 0.77
N THR A 19 -2.66 7.23 1.23
CA THR A 19 -1.56 7.08 2.19
C THR A 19 -0.21 7.16 1.47
N PRO A 20 0.70 8.09 1.85
CA PRO A 20 2.01 8.19 1.22
C PRO A 20 2.86 6.95 1.53
N ALA A 21 3.74 6.59 0.59
CA ALA A 21 4.61 5.42 0.70
C ALA A 21 5.54 5.47 1.94
N GLU A 22 5.84 6.67 2.44
CA GLU A 22 6.66 6.88 3.64
C GLU A 22 6.00 6.35 4.92
N ASN A 23 4.66 6.29 4.94
CA ASN A 23 3.86 5.83 6.08
C ASN A 23 3.41 4.36 5.92
N LEU A 24 3.87 3.67 4.87
CA LEU A 24 3.47 2.30 4.56
C LEU A 24 4.64 1.33 4.75
N ALA A 25 4.35 0.18 5.35
CA ALA A 25 5.29 -0.93 5.35
C ALA A 25 5.42 -1.49 3.92
N VAL A 26 6.64 -1.47 3.38
CA VAL A 26 6.97 -2.01 2.06
C VAL A 26 7.88 -3.24 2.23
N LEU A 27 7.70 -4.26 1.38
CA LEU A 27 8.61 -5.39 1.30
C LEU A 27 9.57 -5.20 0.12
N ILE A 28 10.83 -5.58 0.30
CA ILE A 28 11.82 -5.61 -0.77
C ILE A 28 11.68 -6.92 -1.53
N ASP A 29 11.69 -6.87 -2.86
CA ASP A 29 11.57 -8.02 -3.77
C ASP A 29 12.62 -9.14 -3.56
N THR A 30 13.77 -8.80 -2.98
CA THR A 30 14.85 -9.73 -2.65
C THR A 30 14.72 -10.40 -1.27
N HIS A 31 13.73 -10.05 -0.45
CA HIS A 31 13.49 -10.74 0.81
C HIS A 31 12.99 -12.17 0.57
N ASN A 32 13.44 -13.12 1.39
CA ASN A 32 12.99 -14.49 1.31
C ASN A 32 11.49 -14.61 1.67
N ALA A 33 10.81 -15.59 1.06
CA ALA A 33 9.37 -15.79 1.23
C ALA A 33 8.99 -16.15 2.68
N ASP A 34 9.79 -16.95 3.37
CA ASP A 34 9.51 -17.37 4.76
C ASP A 34 9.46 -16.18 5.73
N HIS A 35 10.42 -15.25 5.60
CA HIS A 35 10.48 -14.02 6.38
C HIS A 35 9.37 -13.04 5.97
N ALA A 36 9.02 -12.98 4.68
CA ALA A 36 7.89 -12.18 4.21
C ALA A 36 6.57 -12.66 4.83
N ILE A 37 6.35 -13.98 4.91
CA ILE A 37 5.16 -14.58 5.55
C ILE A 37 5.09 -14.22 7.04
N LEU A 38 6.22 -14.29 7.76
CA LEU A 38 6.27 -13.90 9.17
C LEU A 38 5.89 -12.42 9.34
N LEU A 39 6.45 -11.54 8.52
CA LEU A 39 6.13 -10.10 8.54
C LEU A 39 4.65 -9.86 8.23
N LEU A 40 4.10 -10.51 7.20
CA LEU A 40 2.68 -10.42 6.83
C LEU A 40 1.75 -10.89 7.96
N SER A 41 2.14 -11.93 8.73
CA SER A 41 1.34 -12.43 9.86
C SER A 41 1.19 -11.43 11.02
N GLN A 42 2.11 -10.48 11.13
CA GLN A 42 2.12 -9.46 12.18
C GLN A 42 1.55 -8.11 11.71
N MET A 43 1.25 -7.97 10.41
CA MET A 43 0.72 -6.74 9.83
C MET A 43 -0.80 -6.69 9.91
N THR A 44 -1.33 -5.48 10.11
CA THR A 44 -2.78 -5.23 10.15
C THR A 44 -3.42 -5.26 8.76
N TYR A 45 -2.61 -5.21 7.70
CA TYR A 45 -3.06 -5.16 6.31
C TYR A 45 -2.89 -6.52 5.62
N SER A 46 -3.94 -6.95 4.92
CA SER A 46 -3.94 -8.22 4.19
C SER A 46 -3.07 -8.21 2.92
N ARG A 47 -2.77 -7.03 2.38
CA ARG A 47 -1.89 -6.85 1.21
C ARG A 47 -0.89 -5.74 1.50
N VAL A 48 0.36 -5.96 1.12
CA VAL A 48 1.40 -4.94 1.21
C VAL A 48 2.11 -4.75 -0.14
N PRO A 49 2.53 -3.52 -0.46
CA PRO A 49 3.31 -3.24 -1.66
C PRO A 49 4.71 -3.85 -1.58
N VAL A 50 5.16 -4.39 -2.71
CA VAL A 50 6.53 -4.88 -2.92
C VAL A 50 7.25 -3.89 -3.82
N VAL A 51 8.41 -3.44 -3.37
CA VAL A 51 9.28 -2.49 -4.07
C VAL A 51 10.67 -3.09 -4.27
N THR A 52 11.37 -2.65 -5.31
CA THR A 52 12.80 -2.95 -5.46
C THR A 52 13.63 -2.07 -4.51
N ASP A 53 14.91 -2.38 -4.36
CA ASP A 53 15.92 -1.53 -3.71
C ASP A 53 15.94 -0.07 -4.22
N GLN A 54 15.66 0.13 -5.51
CA GLN A 54 15.53 1.43 -6.18
C GLN A 54 14.14 2.08 -5.97
N LYS A 55 13.33 1.59 -5.01
CA LYS A 55 11.96 2.03 -4.74
C LYS A 55 11.03 1.92 -5.96
N LYS A 56 11.33 1.04 -6.91
CA LYS A 56 10.43 0.79 -8.05
C LYS A 56 9.33 -0.14 -7.61
N PHE A 57 8.08 0.19 -7.92
CA PHE A 57 6.94 -0.66 -7.62
C PHE A 57 7.02 -1.94 -8.46
N VAL A 58 7.01 -3.10 -7.79
CA VAL A 58 7.03 -4.43 -8.44
C VAL A 58 5.62 -5.02 -8.46
N GLY A 59 4.88 -4.86 -7.36
CA GLY A 59 3.55 -5.43 -7.22
C GLY A 59 3.05 -5.39 -5.78
N THR A 60 2.11 -6.27 -5.46
CA THR A 60 1.60 -6.45 -4.09
C THR A 60 1.62 -7.93 -3.73
N ILE A 61 1.89 -8.22 -2.47
CA ILE A 61 1.89 -9.58 -1.91
C ILE A 61 0.88 -9.69 -0.76
N SER A 62 0.31 -10.86 -0.60
CA SER A 62 -0.59 -11.22 0.49
C SER A 62 -0.25 -12.60 1.01
N LEU A 63 -0.79 -12.92 2.19
CA LEU A 63 -0.92 -14.30 2.64
C LEU A 63 -1.87 -15.08 1.71
#